data_AF-A0A090T4X5-F1
#
_entry.id   AF-A0A090T4X5-F1
#
_cell.length_a   1.000
_cell.length_b   1.000
_cell.length_c   1.000
_cell.angle_alpha   90.00
_cell.angle_beta   90.00
_cell.angle_gamma   90.00
#
_symmetry.space_group_name_H-M   'P 1'
#
loop_
_entity.id
_entity.type
_entity.pdbx_description
1 polymer ?
#
loop_
_entity_poly.entity_id
_entity_poly.type
_entity_poly.pdbx_seq_one_letter_code
_entity_poly.pdbx_strand_id
1 'polypeptide(L)'
;MAEIKRGFIEVPSNIITYNGDVALNVGISFATGVNVVEVGDRLYRRLAELKFQQPVGIEINEVYSQPKEVDKSVRGFVVSLGQAVAIVIIVLLFFMGLRSGLLIGLILLLTVLGTFIFMQYMAIDLQRISLGALVIALGMLVDNAIVVVEGILIGTQKGRTRLQAATDIVTQTKWPLLGATVIAVTAFAPIGLSEDSTGEYCGTLFSVLLISLMLSWFTAISLTPFFADIFFRGQKVKEGEEGKDPYNGFIFVMYRKFLEFCMHRAWLTVVVLVAALVAALYGFTQVKQSFFCLYYAYVPSGCLVA
;
A
#
# COMPACT_ATOMS: atom_id res chain seq x y z
N MET A 1 -68.41 -4.72 26.79
CA MET A 1 -67.31 -3.76 27.00
C MET A 1 -66.03 -4.45 26.59
N ALA A 2 -65.33 -3.94 25.58
CA ALA A 2 -64.01 -4.44 25.21
C ALA A 2 -62.96 -3.66 26.00
N GLU A 3 -62.03 -4.37 26.64
CA GLU A 3 -60.92 -3.76 27.35
C GLU A 3 -59.79 -3.46 26.36
N ILE A 4 -59.71 -2.21 25.91
CA ILE A 4 -58.67 -1.77 24.96
C ILE A 4 -57.43 -1.40 25.78
N LYS A 5 -56.44 -2.30 25.81
CA LYS A 5 -55.14 -2.08 26.43
C LYS A 5 -54.03 -2.17 25.38
N ARG A 6 -53.04 -1.28 25.46
CA ARG A 6 -51.76 -1.46 24.75
C ARG A 6 -50.94 -2.45 25.57
N GLY A 7 -50.76 -3.66 25.05
CA GLY A 7 -49.99 -4.73 25.69
C GLY A 7 -48.97 -5.33 24.74
N PHE A 8 -48.10 -6.19 25.27
CA PHE A 8 -47.20 -7.00 24.46
C PHE A 8 -47.96 -8.16 23.82
N ILE A 9 -47.44 -8.68 22.70
CA ILE A 9 -48.00 -9.87 22.05
C ILE A 9 -47.74 -11.07 22.97
N GLU A 10 -48.78 -11.82 23.34
CA GLU A 10 -48.69 -12.96 24.29
C GLU A 10 -47.78 -14.10 23.81
N VAL A 11 -47.65 -14.29 22.49
CA VAL A 11 -46.74 -15.26 21.89
C VAL A 11 -45.74 -14.50 21.01
N PRO A 12 -44.54 -14.15 21.52
CA PRO A 12 -43.53 -13.45 20.73
C PRO A 12 -43.00 -14.36 19.62
N SER A 13 -43.01 -13.88 18.39
CA SER A 13 -42.49 -14.60 17.23
C SER A 13 -40.96 -14.58 17.14
N ASN A 14 -40.29 -13.64 17.82
CA ASN A 14 -38.85 -13.52 17.86
C ASN A 14 -38.42 -13.01 19.25
N ILE A 15 -37.79 -13.87 20.05
CA ILE A 15 -37.25 -13.52 21.36
C ILE A 15 -35.79 -13.12 21.16
N ILE A 16 -35.47 -11.88 21.47
CA ILE A 16 -34.10 -11.36 21.41
C ILE A 16 -33.60 -11.23 22.85
N THR A 17 -32.46 -11.86 23.12
CA THR A 17 -31.79 -11.78 24.43
C THR A 17 -30.38 -11.23 24.26
N TYR A 18 -29.93 -10.44 25.23
CA TYR A 18 -28.54 -10.00 25.33
C TYR A 18 -28.01 -10.40 26.71
N ASN A 19 -26.94 -11.20 26.76
CA ASN A 19 -26.36 -11.75 27.99
C ASN A 19 -27.36 -12.45 28.95
N GLY A 20 -28.44 -13.04 28.42
CA GLY A 20 -29.44 -13.76 29.20
C GLY A 20 -30.66 -12.93 29.60
N ASP A 21 -30.63 -11.61 29.42
CA ASP A 21 -31.76 -10.71 29.66
C ASP A 21 -32.52 -10.41 28.37
N VAL A 22 -33.84 -10.16 28.47
CA VAL A 22 -34.67 -9.77 27.32
C VAL A 22 -34.21 -8.41 26.79
N ALA A 23 -33.90 -8.34 25.50
CA ALA A 23 -33.33 -7.16 24.88
C ALA A 23 -34.09 -6.76 23.60
N LEU A 24 -33.93 -5.50 23.20
CA LEU A 24 -34.43 -4.99 21.94
C LEU A 24 -33.25 -4.57 21.06
N ASN A 25 -33.14 -5.18 19.89
CA ASN A 25 -32.09 -4.83 18.93
C ASN A 25 -32.53 -3.65 18.07
N VAL A 26 -31.62 -2.68 17.92
CA VAL A 26 -31.77 -1.55 16.99
C VAL A 26 -30.61 -1.61 16.01
N GLY A 27 -30.91 -1.85 14.74
CA GLY A 27 -29.93 -1.78 13.65
C GLY A 27 -29.87 -0.37 13.06
N ILE A 28 -28.68 0.17 12.86
CA ILE A 28 -28.45 1.46 12.22
C ILE A 28 -27.67 1.21 10.92
N SER A 29 -28.26 1.57 9.79
CA SER A 29 -27.63 1.49 8.47
C SER A 29 -27.09 2.86 8.04
N PHE A 30 -25.93 2.87 7.40
CA PHE A 30 -25.33 4.10 6.88
C PHE A 30 -25.94 4.49 5.53
N ALA A 31 -26.03 5.80 5.27
CA ALA A 31 -26.31 6.30 3.92
C ALA A 31 -25.10 6.11 3.00
N THR A 32 -25.32 6.03 1.69
CA THR A 32 -24.25 5.85 0.71
C THR A 32 -23.31 7.07 0.67
N GLY A 33 -21.99 6.83 0.56
CA GLY A 33 -20.98 7.89 0.40
C GLY A 33 -20.65 8.68 1.67
N VAL A 34 -21.00 8.17 2.85
CA VAL A 34 -20.65 8.80 4.14
C VAL A 34 -19.43 8.13 4.75
N ASN A 35 -18.60 8.91 5.45
CA ASN A 35 -17.55 8.36 6.28
C ASN A 35 -18.17 7.63 7.49
N VAL A 36 -18.12 6.30 7.47
CA VAL A 36 -18.71 5.46 8.52
C VAL A 36 -18.11 5.71 9.91
N VAL A 37 -16.84 6.10 10.00
CA VAL A 37 -16.17 6.44 11.27
C VAL A 37 -16.76 7.73 11.83
N GLU A 38 -16.90 8.76 10.99
CA GLU A 38 -17.48 10.04 11.40
C GLU A 38 -18.95 9.92 11.82
N VAL A 39 -19.74 9.13 11.09
CA VAL A 39 -21.14 8.87 11.47
C VAL A 39 -21.21 8.11 12.79
N GLY A 40 -20.32 7.14 13.01
CA GLY A 40 -20.17 6.45 14.28
C GLY A 40 -19.91 7.42 15.43
N ASP A 41 -18.94 8.32 15.29
CA ASP A 41 -18.60 9.31 16.32
C ASP A 41 -19.78 10.25 16.64
N ARG A 42 -20.49 10.71 15.60
CA ARG A 42 -21.70 11.52 15.76
C ARG A 42 -22.81 10.75 16.49
N LEU A 43 -23.00 9.48 16.17
CA LEU A 43 -23.97 8.61 16.84
C LEU A 43 -23.63 8.44 18.32
N TYR A 44 -22.38 8.11 18.66
CA TYR A 44 -21.95 7.97 20.05
C TYR A 44 -22.09 9.27 20.84
N ARG A 45 -21.73 10.39 20.22
CA ARG A 45 -21.93 11.71 20.83
C ARG A 45 -23.40 11.99 21.10
N ARG A 46 -24.29 11.66 20.16
CA ARG A 46 -25.72 11.86 20.34
C ARG A 46 -26.32 10.93 21.40
N LEU A 47 -25.88 9.68 21.46
CA LEU A 47 -26.27 8.75 22.53
C LEU A 47 -25.80 9.25 23.91
N ALA A 48 -24.59 9.82 24.00
CA ALA A 48 -24.09 10.42 25.23
C ALA A 48 -24.90 11.63 25.67
N GLU A 49 -25.31 12.50 24.74
CA GLU A 49 -26.20 13.64 25.01
C GLU A 49 -27.59 13.20 25.51
N LEU A 50 -28.12 12.11 24.95
CA LEU A 50 -29.42 11.55 25.30
C LEU A 50 -29.40 10.69 26.57
N LYS A 51 -28.23 10.42 27.15
CA LYS A 51 -28.06 9.59 28.34
C LYS A 51 -28.86 10.08 29.55
N PHE A 52 -29.08 11.40 29.67
CA PHE A 52 -29.90 11.95 30.75
C PHE A 52 -31.40 11.59 30.62
N GLN A 53 -31.88 11.35 29.39
CA GLN A 53 -33.28 10.99 29.11
C GLN A 53 -33.52 9.49 29.25
N GLN A 54 -32.49 8.71 29.56
CA GLN A 54 -32.55 7.26 29.69
C GLN A 54 -33.35 6.87 30.95
N PRO A 55 -34.46 6.13 30.83
CA PRO A 55 -35.23 5.65 31.97
C PRO A 55 -34.41 4.70 32.84
N VAL A 56 -34.70 4.67 34.14
CA VAL A 56 -34.08 3.73 35.08
C VAL A 56 -34.42 2.28 34.69
N GLY A 57 -33.40 1.42 34.65
CA GLY A 57 -33.56 0.00 34.31
C GLY A 57 -33.44 -0.35 32.83
N ILE A 58 -33.19 0.64 31.96
CA ILE A 58 -32.82 0.39 30.55
C ILE A 58 -31.32 0.57 30.42
N GLU A 59 -30.61 -0.40 29.83
CA GLU A 59 -29.20 -0.28 29.46
C GLU A 59 -29.03 -0.37 27.94
N ILE A 60 -28.30 0.59 27.36
CA ILE A 60 -27.99 0.58 25.93
C ILE A 60 -26.60 -0.03 25.77
N ASN A 61 -26.56 -1.25 25.25
CA ASN A 61 -25.32 -1.98 24.98
C ASN A 61 -25.11 -2.13 23.47
N GLU A 62 -23.86 -2.02 23.05
CA GLU A 62 -23.45 -2.16 21.67
C GLU A 62 -23.05 -3.60 21.38
N VAL A 63 -23.77 -4.26 20.46
CA VAL A 63 -23.47 -5.64 20.06
C VAL A 63 -22.35 -5.69 19.02
N TYR A 64 -22.39 -4.79 18.03
CA TYR A 64 -21.41 -4.71 16.96
C TYR A 64 -21.30 -3.29 16.43
N SER A 65 -20.07 -2.82 16.23
CA SER A 65 -19.76 -1.60 15.49
C SER A 65 -19.02 -1.90 14.20
N GLN A 66 -19.62 -1.52 13.08
CA GLN A 66 -18.81 -1.35 11.87
C GLN A 66 -17.82 -0.16 11.99
N PRO A 67 -18.20 1.03 12.53
CA PRO A 67 -17.28 2.18 12.62
C PRO A 67 -16.02 1.90 13.42
N LYS A 68 -16.13 1.25 14.59
CA LYS A 68 -14.97 0.90 15.43
C LYS A 68 -14.05 -0.12 14.76
N GLU A 69 -14.60 -1.13 14.09
CA GLU A 69 -13.80 -2.12 13.38
C GLU A 69 -13.09 -1.54 12.15
N VAL A 70 -13.71 -0.56 11.48
CA VAL A 70 -13.08 0.22 10.42
C VAL A 70 -11.98 1.12 11.00
N ASP A 71 -12.24 1.92 12.04
CA ASP A 71 -11.24 2.80 12.69
C ASP A 71 -10.03 2.02 13.19
N LYS A 72 -10.25 0.94 13.96
CA LYS A 72 -9.19 0.08 14.48
C LYS A 72 -8.32 -0.46 13.36
N SER A 73 -8.92 -0.85 12.25
CA SER A 73 -8.19 -1.40 11.12
C SER A 73 -7.47 -0.35 10.31
N VAL A 74 -8.07 0.81 10.07
CA VAL A 74 -7.40 1.94 9.41
C VAL A 74 -6.19 2.38 10.25
N ARG A 75 -6.34 2.53 11.57
CA ARG A 75 -5.22 2.85 12.47
C ARG A 75 -4.12 1.78 12.42
N GLY A 76 -4.50 0.50 12.45
CA GLY A 76 -3.55 -0.61 12.28
C GLY A 76 -2.79 -0.53 10.96
N PHE A 77 -3.49 -0.29 9.86
CA PHE A 77 -2.89 -0.12 8.53
C PHE A 77 -1.97 1.09 8.43
N VAL A 78 -2.34 2.24 9.01
CA VAL A 78 -1.49 3.45 9.03
C VAL A 78 -0.21 3.19 9.82
N VAL A 79 -0.28 2.47 10.94
CA VAL A 79 0.90 2.06 11.70
C VAL A 79 1.77 1.12 10.86
N SER A 80 1.19 0.10 10.21
CA SER A 80 1.92 -0.81 9.34
C SER A 80 2.55 -0.11 8.14
N LEU A 81 1.87 0.87 7.55
CA LEU A 81 2.42 1.71 6.48
C LEU A 81 3.61 2.52 6.98
N GLY A 82 3.51 3.15 8.15
CA GLY A 82 4.62 3.87 8.78
C GLY A 82 5.81 2.97 9.08
N GLN A 83 5.57 1.75 9.55
CA GLN A 83 6.60 0.73 9.74
C GLN A 83 7.25 0.31 8.42
N ALA A 84 6.46 0.10 7.35
CA ALA A 84 6.98 -0.24 6.03
C ALA A 84 7.88 0.87 5.47
N VAL A 85 7.43 2.14 5.55
CA VAL A 85 8.26 3.30 5.15
C VAL A 85 9.56 3.36 5.95
N ALA A 86 9.49 3.17 7.28
CA ALA A 86 10.67 3.17 8.13
C ALA A 86 11.66 2.06 7.76
N ILE A 87 11.18 0.83 7.51
CA ILE A 87 12.01 -0.29 7.08
C ILE A 87 12.71 0.03 5.76
N VAL A 88 11.97 0.54 4.77
CA VAL A 88 12.52 0.93 3.46
C VAL A 88 13.62 1.98 3.64
N ILE A 89 13.38 3.03 4.43
CA ILE A 89 14.39 4.07 4.70
C ILE A 89 15.63 3.47 5.38
N ILE A 90 15.47 2.61 6.39
CA ILE A 90 16.59 1.97 7.10
C ILE A 90 17.44 1.14 6.13
N VAL A 91 16.80 0.34 5.26
CA VAL A 91 17.49 -0.46 4.24
C VAL A 91 18.27 0.46 3.29
N LEU A 92 17.66 1.54 2.80
CA LEU A 92 18.34 2.50 1.92
C LEU A 92 19.54 3.16 2.59
N LEU A 93 19.42 3.56 3.87
CA LEU A 93 20.52 4.14 4.63
C LEU A 93 21.68 3.16 4.80
N PHE A 94 21.39 1.88 4.99
CA PHE A 94 22.40 0.83 5.14
C PHE A 94 23.14 0.55 3.82
N PHE A 95 22.41 0.39 2.71
CA PHE A 95 23.00 0.01 1.42
C PHE A 95 23.60 1.18 0.63
N MET A 96 22.96 2.36 0.65
CA MET A 96 23.37 3.52 -0.17
C MET A 96 24.11 4.60 0.62
N GLY A 97 24.23 4.42 1.94
CA GLY A 97 24.83 5.39 2.85
C GLY A 97 23.87 6.50 3.28
N LEU A 98 24.28 7.24 4.32
CA LEU A 98 23.40 8.16 5.05
C LEU A 98 22.79 9.25 4.16
N ARG A 99 23.58 9.85 3.26
CA ARG A 99 23.11 11.01 2.46
C ARG A 99 22.14 10.59 1.36
N SER A 100 22.52 9.59 0.55
CA SER A 100 21.70 9.08 -0.54
C SER A 100 20.41 8.44 0.00
N GLY A 101 20.52 7.64 1.06
CA GLY A 101 19.36 7.00 1.69
C GLY A 101 18.38 8.02 2.29
N LEU A 102 18.87 9.08 2.96
CA LEU A 102 17.98 10.10 3.52
C LEU A 102 17.28 10.92 2.43
N LEU A 103 17.99 11.25 1.35
CA LEU A 103 17.41 11.96 0.22
C LEU A 103 16.31 11.13 -0.47
N ILE A 104 16.57 9.85 -0.74
CA ILE A 104 15.58 8.96 -1.36
C ILE A 104 14.40 8.75 -0.41
N GLY A 105 14.66 8.59 0.90
CA GLY A 105 13.62 8.49 1.92
C GLY A 105 12.74 9.73 2.01
N LEU A 106 13.31 10.94 1.85
CA LEU A 106 12.55 12.19 1.80
C LEU A 106 11.63 12.24 0.57
N ILE A 107 12.14 11.84 -0.59
CA ILE A 107 11.35 11.79 -1.84
C ILE A 107 10.22 10.76 -1.72
N LEU A 108 10.49 9.60 -1.12
CA LEU A 108 9.48 8.59 -0.83
C LEU A 108 8.37 9.16 0.08
N LEU A 109 8.74 9.83 1.17
CA LEU A 109 7.75 10.42 2.07
C LEU A 109 6.89 11.45 1.34
N LEU A 110 7.52 12.31 0.52
CA LEU A 110 6.83 13.35 -0.22
C LEU A 110 5.89 12.79 -1.30
N THR A 111 6.29 11.71 -1.99
CA THR A 111 5.42 11.02 -2.97
C THR A 111 4.22 10.35 -2.32
N VAL A 112 4.41 9.73 -1.15
CA VAL A 112 3.32 9.14 -0.36
C VAL A 112 2.34 10.23 0.08
N LEU A 113 2.83 11.33 0.65
CA LEU A 113 1.99 12.45 1.05
C LEU A 113 1.27 13.07 -0.14
N GLY A 114 1.96 13.24 -1.27
CA GLY A 114 1.35 13.72 -2.50
C GLY A 114 0.26 12.77 -3.03
N THR A 115 0.43 11.46 -2.88
CA THR A 115 -0.59 10.47 -3.24
C THR A 115 -1.85 10.68 -2.40
N PHE A 116 -1.73 10.91 -1.09
CA PHE A 116 -2.89 11.21 -0.24
C PHE A 116 -3.63 12.49 -0.66
N ILE A 117 -2.92 13.53 -1.09
CA ILE A 117 -3.54 14.76 -1.59
C ILE A 117 -4.37 14.48 -2.85
N PHE A 118 -3.83 13.70 -3.80
CA PHE A 118 -4.57 13.32 -5.00
C PHE A 118 -5.76 12.40 -4.71
N MET A 119 -5.62 11.46 -3.76
CA MET A 119 -6.73 10.62 -3.30
C MET A 119 -7.86 11.46 -2.72
N GLN A 120 -7.53 12.47 -1.89
CA GLN A 120 -8.52 13.38 -1.33
C GLN A 120 -9.21 14.20 -2.43
N TYR A 121 -8.46 14.68 -3.43
CA TYR A 121 -9.03 15.42 -4.57
C TYR A 121 -9.97 14.56 -5.42
N MET A 122 -9.65 13.28 -5.60
CA MET A 122 -10.47 12.31 -6.33
C MET A 122 -11.54 11.62 -5.48
N ALA A 123 -11.73 12.04 -4.22
CA ALA A 123 -12.66 11.46 -3.26
C ALA A 123 -12.49 9.93 -3.06
N ILE A 124 -11.24 9.46 -3.06
CA ILE A 124 -10.90 8.06 -2.79
C ILE A 124 -10.70 7.89 -1.28
N ASP A 125 -11.55 7.09 -0.64
CA ASP A 125 -11.48 6.84 0.80
C ASP A 125 -10.22 6.07 1.23
N LEU A 126 -9.74 6.41 2.43
CA LEU A 126 -8.67 5.70 3.13
C LEU A 126 -9.23 4.47 3.84
N GLN A 127 -9.31 3.37 3.09
CA GLN A 127 -9.77 2.07 3.56
C GLN A 127 -8.67 1.01 3.43
N ARG A 128 -8.93 -0.20 3.93
CA ARG A 128 -7.92 -1.28 3.97
C ARG A 128 -7.32 -1.61 2.60
N ILE A 129 -8.13 -1.56 1.55
CA ILE A 129 -7.72 -1.86 0.17
C ILE A 129 -6.83 -0.76 -0.40
N SER A 130 -7.22 0.51 -0.27
CA SER A 130 -6.43 1.65 -0.75
C SER A 130 -5.12 1.81 0.03
N LEU A 131 -5.13 1.57 1.34
CA LEU A 131 -3.91 1.53 2.15
C LEU A 131 -3.01 0.35 1.77
N GLY A 132 -3.58 -0.83 1.51
CA GLY A 132 -2.84 -1.99 1.00
C GLY A 132 -2.19 -1.73 -0.36
N ALA A 133 -2.90 -1.05 -1.26
CA ALA A 133 -2.37 -0.62 -2.56
C ALA A 133 -1.14 0.28 -2.40
N LEU A 134 -1.19 1.22 -1.45
CA LEU A 134 -0.05 2.09 -1.15
C LEU A 134 1.15 1.31 -0.59
N VAL A 135 0.93 0.31 0.26
CA VAL A 135 2.01 -0.57 0.75
C VAL A 135 2.67 -1.34 -0.39
N ILE A 136 1.90 -1.87 -1.35
CA ILE A 136 2.43 -2.51 -2.55
C ILE A 136 3.19 -1.49 -3.39
N ALA A 137 2.64 -0.28 -3.55
CA ALA A 137 3.28 0.80 -4.28
C ALA A 137 4.63 1.17 -3.69
N LEU A 138 4.79 1.20 -2.36
CA LEU A 138 6.03 1.61 -1.69
C LEU A 138 7.27 0.91 -2.26
N GLY A 139 7.19 -0.39 -2.56
CA GLY A 139 8.31 -1.12 -3.17
C GLY A 139 8.71 -0.55 -4.53
N MET A 140 7.73 -0.19 -5.35
CA MET A 140 7.92 0.35 -6.70
C MET A 140 8.17 1.87 -6.72
N LEU A 141 7.69 2.61 -5.71
CA LEU A 141 7.77 4.07 -5.65
C LEU A 141 9.22 4.56 -5.53
N VAL A 142 10.05 3.79 -4.85
CA VAL A 142 11.45 4.14 -4.56
C VAL A 142 12.34 3.92 -5.78
N ASP A 143 11.99 2.98 -6.66
CA ASP A 143 12.81 2.57 -7.81
C ASP A 143 13.18 3.75 -8.72
N ASN A 144 12.20 4.58 -9.08
CA ASN A 144 12.42 5.75 -9.92
C ASN A 144 13.40 6.75 -9.28
N ALA A 145 13.27 6.99 -7.97
CA ALA A 145 14.15 7.89 -7.24
C ALA A 145 15.57 7.31 -7.11
N ILE A 146 15.71 6.00 -6.82
CA ILE A 146 17.00 5.31 -6.75
C ILE A 146 17.76 5.47 -8.06
N VAL A 147 17.13 5.13 -9.20
CA VAL A 147 17.78 5.16 -10.52
C VAL A 147 18.31 6.55 -10.86
N VAL A 148 17.52 7.59 -10.56
CA VAL A 148 17.93 8.98 -10.82
C VAL A 148 19.07 9.40 -9.88
N VAL A 149 18.96 9.17 -8.57
CA VAL A 149 19.97 9.56 -7.57
C VAL A 149 21.30 8.85 -7.81
N GLU A 150 21.26 7.54 -8.04
CA GLU A 150 22.45 6.74 -8.34
C GLU A 150 23.10 7.19 -9.65
N GLY A 151 22.30 7.47 -10.68
CA GLY A 151 22.82 8.00 -11.94
C GLY A 151 23.50 9.37 -11.80
N ILE A 152 22.96 10.28 -10.97
CA ILE A 152 23.62 11.56 -10.64
C ILE A 152 24.95 11.31 -9.93
N LEU A 153 24.96 10.40 -8.95
CA LEU A 153 26.16 10.09 -8.18
C LEU A 153 27.26 9.48 -9.05
N ILE A 154 26.92 8.52 -9.91
CA ILE A 154 27.87 7.92 -10.87
C ILE A 154 28.36 8.98 -11.87
N GLY A 155 27.47 9.83 -12.37
CA GLY A 155 27.84 10.91 -13.29
C GLY A 155 28.84 11.89 -12.69
N THR A 156 28.64 12.27 -11.41
CA THR A 156 29.56 13.16 -10.68
C THR A 156 30.89 12.49 -10.32
N GLN A 157 30.88 11.18 -10.02
CA GLN A 157 32.11 10.39 -9.84
C GLN A 157 32.94 10.29 -11.11
N LYS A 158 32.30 10.29 -12.29
CA LYS A 158 32.96 10.35 -13.61
C LYS A 158 33.46 11.75 -14.00
N GLY A 159 33.53 12.69 -13.05
CA GLY A 159 34.06 14.03 -13.27
C GLY A 159 33.09 15.03 -13.89
N ARG A 160 31.81 14.67 -14.10
CA ARG A 160 30.81 15.63 -14.61
C ARG A 160 30.38 16.59 -13.51
N THR A 161 30.03 17.82 -13.90
CA THR A 161 29.39 18.75 -12.95
C THR A 161 28.03 18.21 -12.51
N ARG A 162 27.57 18.55 -11.30
CA ARG A 162 26.28 18.03 -10.75
C ARG A 162 25.11 18.35 -11.67
N LEU A 163 25.07 19.57 -12.20
CA LEU A 163 24.01 20.02 -13.10
C LEU A 163 24.05 19.25 -14.43
N GLN A 164 25.23 18.97 -14.99
CA GLN A 164 25.36 18.14 -16.18
C GLN A 164 24.95 16.69 -15.89
N ALA A 165 25.42 16.11 -14.78
CA ALA A 165 25.07 14.73 -14.39
C ALA A 165 23.55 14.56 -14.19
N ALA A 166 22.90 15.53 -13.55
CA ALA A 166 21.44 15.56 -13.37
C ALA A 166 20.68 15.72 -14.68
N THR A 167 21.12 16.63 -15.56
CA THR A 167 20.47 16.84 -16.86
C THR A 167 20.62 15.60 -17.76
N ASP A 168 21.80 15.01 -17.78
CA ASP A 168 22.10 13.83 -18.60
C ASP A 168 21.28 12.62 -18.16
N ILE A 169 21.26 12.31 -16.85
CA ILE A 169 20.53 11.13 -16.36
C ILE A 169 19.03 11.29 -16.61
N VAL A 170 18.45 12.46 -16.30
CA VAL A 170 17.02 12.70 -16.50
C VAL A 170 16.64 12.59 -17.98
N THR A 171 17.48 13.12 -18.87
CA THR A 171 17.23 13.06 -20.32
C THR A 171 17.27 11.62 -20.85
N GLN A 172 18.16 10.79 -20.29
CA GLN A 172 18.29 9.38 -20.67
C GLN A 172 17.21 8.49 -20.05
N THR A 173 16.79 8.75 -18.81
CA THR A 173 15.90 7.86 -18.05
C THR A 173 14.44 8.25 -18.10
N LYS A 174 14.07 9.49 -18.48
CA LYS A 174 12.67 9.95 -18.46
C LYS A 174 11.70 9.04 -19.20
N TRP A 175 12.07 8.58 -20.41
CA TRP A 175 11.24 7.72 -21.24
C TRP A 175 11.28 6.25 -20.79
N PRO A 176 12.46 5.66 -20.50
CA PRO A 176 12.53 4.32 -19.90
C PRO A 176 11.72 4.18 -18.60
N LEU A 177 11.83 5.15 -17.69
CA LEU A 177 11.10 5.12 -16.41
C LEU A 177 9.60 5.29 -16.60
N LEU A 178 9.18 6.13 -17.56
CA LEU A 178 7.76 6.26 -17.91
C LEU A 178 7.23 4.93 -18.48
N GLY A 179 7.99 4.30 -19.38
CA GLY A 179 7.63 3.01 -19.96
C GLY A 179 7.47 1.91 -18.91
N ALA A 180 8.42 1.80 -17.98
CA ALA A 180 8.34 0.86 -16.87
C ALA A 180 7.11 1.13 -15.98
N THR A 181 6.83 2.41 -15.69
CA THR A 181 5.67 2.84 -14.92
C THR A 181 4.35 2.48 -15.61
N VAL A 182 4.23 2.74 -16.91
CA VAL A 182 3.02 2.40 -17.70
C VAL A 182 2.81 0.89 -17.77
N ILE A 183 3.88 0.10 -17.96
CA ILE A 183 3.81 -1.36 -17.96
C ILE A 183 3.30 -1.87 -16.61
N ALA A 184 3.85 -1.35 -15.50
CA ALA A 184 3.40 -1.70 -14.16
C ALA A 184 1.91 -1.38 -13.96
N VAL A 185 1.48 -0.15 -14.29
CA VAL A 185 0.05 0.25 -14.19
C VAL A 185 -0.84 -0.65 -15.07
N THR A 186 -0.41 -0.97 -16.29
CA THR A 186 -1.16 -1.82 -17.22
C THR A 186 -1.30 -3.25 -16.70
N ALA A 187 -0.31 -3.77 -15.98
CA ALA A 187 -0.39 -5.09 -15.34
C ALA A 187 -1.49 -5.16 -14.25
N PHE A 188 -1.81 -4.03 -13.61
CA PHE A 188 -2.89 -3.92 -12.63
C PHE A 188 -4.24 -3.46 -13.22
N ALA A 189 -4.26 -3.01 -14.48
CA ALA A 189 -5.47 -2.50 -15.12
C ALA A 189 -6.64 -3.52 -15.18
N PRO A 190 -6.43 -4.82 -15.46
CA PRO A 190 -7.52 -5.79 -15.48
C PRO A 190 -8.27 -5.91 -14.15
N ILE A 191 -7.59 -5.65 -13.03
CA ILE A 191 -8.20 -5.72 -11.70
C ILE A 191 -9.15 -4.54 -11.46
N GLY A 192 -8.74 -3.34 -11.89
CA GLY A 192 -9.54 -2.11 -11.70
C GLY A 192 -10.65 -1.91 -12.73
N LEU A 193 -10.51 -2.49 -13.92
CA LEU A 193 -11.47 -2.38 -15.03
C LEU A 193 -12.43 -3.57 -15.12
N SER A 194 -12.30 -4.55 -14.24
CA SER A 194 -13.23 -5.68 -14.17
C SER A 194 -14.60 -5.21 -13.67
N GLU A 195 -15.67 -5.64 -14.35
CA GLU A 195 -17.07 -5.39 -13.96
C GLU A 195 -17.58 -6.38 -12.89
N ASP A 196 -16.74 -7.33 -12.46
CA ASP A 196 -17.11 -8.30 -11.44
C ASP A 196 -17.13 -7.67 -10.03
N SER A 197 -17.79 -8.33 -9.07
CA SER A 197 -17.79 -7.93 -7.66
C SER A 197 -16.37 -7.76 -7.07
N THR A 198 -15.41 -8.51 -7.62
CA THR A 198 -13.99 -8.38 -7.30
C THR A 198 -13.41 -7.04 -7.77
N GLY A 199 -13.82 -6.56 -8.94
CA GLY A 199 -13.40 -5.27 -9.48
C GLY A 199 -14.00 -4.10 -8.71
N GLU A 200 -15.25 -4.20 -8.25
CA GLU A 200 -15.86 -3.20 -7.37
C GLU A 200 -15.11 -3.07 -6.03
N TYR A 201 -14.66 -4.20 -5.46
CA TYR A 201 -13.84 -4.22 -4.26
C TYR A 201 -12.41 -3.69 -4.52
N CYS A 202 -11.74 -4.21 -5.55
CA CYS A 202 -10.34 -3.90 -5.84
C CYS A 202 -10.15 -2.63 -6.70
N GLY A 203 -11.20 -1.93 -7.12
CA GLY A 203 -11.10 -0.76 -7.99
C GLY A 203 -10.25 0.36 -7.37
N THR A 204 -10.37 0.57 -6.05
CA THR A 204 -9.54 1.54 -5.33
C THR A 204 -8.05 1.16 -5.30
N LEU A 205 -7.70 -0.13 -5.42
CA LEU A 205 -6.32 -0.57 -5.51
C LEU A 205 -5.67 -0.07 -6.80
N PHE A 206 -6.35 -0.25 -7.93
CA PHE A 206 -5.85 0.21 -9.23
C PHE A 206 -5.67 1.73 -9.27
N SER A 207 -6.68 2.49 -8.84
CA SER A 207 -6.62 3.96 -8.87
C SER A 207 -5.48 4.50 -8.01
N VAL A 208 -5.26 3.94 -6.82
CA VAL A 208 -4.15 4.36 -5.93
C VAL A 208 -2.80 3.97 -6.52
N LEU A 209 -2.65 2.77 -7.10
CA LEU A 209 -1.41 2.38 -7.78
C LEU A 209 -1.11 3.30 -8.96
N LEU A 210 -2.10 3.61 -9.80
CA LEU A 210 -1.94 4.50 -10.95
C LEU A 210 -1.46 5.88 -10.51
N ILE A 211 -2.15 6.50 -9.55
CA ILE A 211 -1.80 7.84 -9.04
C ILE A 211 -0.40 7.83 -8.43
N SER A 212 -0.12 6.87 -7.55
CA SER A 212 1.14 6.81 -6.81
C SER A 212 2.34 6.59 -7.74
N LEU A 213 2.26 5.66 -8.68
CA LEU A 213 3.36 5.36 -9.60
C LEU A 213 3.60 6.52 -10.59
N MET A 214 2.54 7.12 -11.13
CA MET A 214 2.67 8.30 -12.00
C MET A 214 3.28 9.49 -11.25
N LEU A 215 2.89 9.68 -9.99
CA LEU A 215 3.46 10.73 -9.14
C LEU A 215 4.93 10.44 -8.78
N SER A 216 5.30 9.18 -8.53
CA SER A 216 6.71 8.80 -8.33
C SER A 216 7.55 9.11 -9.56
N TRP A 217 7.09 8.76 -10.76
CA TRP A 217 7.81 9.11 -11.99
C TRP A 217 7.98 10.62 -12.14
N PHE A 218 6.92 11.39 -11.89
CA PHE A 218 6.95 12.85 -11.98
C PHE A 218 7.94 13.46 -10.98
N THR A 219 7.91 13.04 -9.72
CA THR A 219 8.82 13.52 -8.65
C THR A 219 10.26 13.04 -8.85
N ALA A 220 10.47 11.88 -9.46
CA ALA A 220 11.80 11.38 -9.85
C ALA A 220 12.47 12.29 -10.89
N ILE A 221 11.72 12.80 -11.85
CA ILE A 221 12.25 13.67 -12.90
C ILE A 221 12.40 15.12 -12.45
N SER A 222 11.52 15.59 -11.57
CA SER A 222 11.47 17.01 -11.18
C SER A 222 12.17 17.28 -9.84
N LEU A 223 11.67 16.69 -8.75
CA LEU A 223 12.12 16.99 -7.39
C LEU A 223 13.44 16.32 -7.05
N THR A 224 13.66 15.10 -7.55
CA THR A 224 14.89 14.35 -7.24
C THR A 224 16.17 15.04 -7.69
N PRO A 225 16.32 15.51 -8.95
CA PRO A 225 17.53 16.25 -9.35
C PRO A 225 17.69 17.56 -8.57
N PHE A 226 16.58 18.24 -8.23
CA PHE A 226 16.61 19.45 -7.41
C PHE A 226 17.14 19.19 -5.99
N PHE A 227 16.59 18.19 -5.30
CA PHE A 227 17.08 17.80 -3.97
C PHE A 227 18.49 17.23 -4.03
N ALA A 228 18.85 16.49 -5.09
CA ALA A 228 20.19 15.93 -5.25
C ALA A 228 21.26 17.03 -5.34
N ASP A 229 21.03 18.09 -6.12
CA ASP A 229 21.99 19.19 -6.21
C ASP A 229 22.23 19.88 -4.84
N ILE A 230 21.16 20.09 -4.07
CA ILE A 230 21.23 20.68 -2.74
C ILE A 230 21.93 19.75 -1.75
N PHE A 231 21.57 18.47 -1.73
CA PHE A 231 22.01 17.52 -0.71
C PHE A 231 23.45 17.04 -0.93
N PHE A 232 23.89 16.99 -2.19
CA PHE A 232 25.27 16.67 -2.55
C PHE A 232 26.17 17.91 -2.67
N ARG A 233 25.67 19.10 -2.31
CA ARG A 233 26.44 20.35 -2.34
C ARG A 233 27.69 20.25 -1.45
N GLY A 234 28.85 20.57 -2.04
CA GLY A 234 30.14 20.57 -1.34
C GLY A 234 30.85 19.20 -1.27
N GLN A 235 30.31 18.14 -1.86
CA GLN A 235 31.04 16.89 -2.03
C GLN A 235 32.16 17.12 -3.06
N LYS A 236 33.41 17.18 -2.58
CA LYS A 236 34.60 17.09 -3.44
C LYS A 236 34.64 15.67 -3.99
N VAL A 237 34.77 15.55 -5.31
CA VAL A 237 35.15 14.29 -5.95
C VAL A 237 36.45 13.86 -5.25
N LYS A 238 36.50 12.65 -4.69
CA LYS A 238 37.76 12.12 -4.18
C LYS A 238 38.69 11.98 -5.40
N GLU A 239 39.59 12.93 -5.60
CA GLU A 239 40.63 12.95 -6.65
C GLU A 239 41.70 11.84 -6.47
N GLY A 240 41.30 10.62 -6.13
CA GLY A 240 42.24 9.54 -5.80
C GLY A 240 41.77 8.13 -6.13
N GLU A 241 40.64 7.95 -6.82
CA GLU A 241 40.17 6.63 -7.27
C GLU A 241 39.97 6.58 -8.80
N GLU A 242 40.83 7.24 -9.57
CA GLU A 242 40.86 7.17 -11.05
C GLU A 242 41.09 5.75 -11.63
N GLY A 243 41.28 4.73 -10.78
CA GLY A 243 41.51 3.34 -11.19
C GLY A 243 40.55 2.29 -10.61
N LYS A 244 39.60 2.67 -9.74
CA LYS A 244 38.59 1.70 -9.28
C LYS A 244 37.37 1.82 -10.16
N ASP A 245 37.40 1.10 -11.28
CA ASP A 245 36.18 0.78 -12.01
C ASP A 245 35.16 0.25 -10.98
N PRO A 246 33.99 0.90 -10.78
CA PRO A 246 32.97 0.46 -9.83
C PRO A 246 32.54 -1.01 -10.04
N TYR A 247 32.88 -1.55 -11.21
CA TYR A 247 32.66 -2.93 -11.65
C TYR A 247 33.78 -3.93 -11.31
N ASN A 248 34.79 -3.59 -10.49
CA ASN A 248 35.87 -4.52 -10.12
C ASN A 248 35.69 -5.28 -8.79
N GLY A 249 34.50 -5.22 -8.16
CA GLY A 249 34.22 -5.96 -6.93
C GLY A 249 34.24 -7.48 -7.13
N PHE A 250 34.69 -8.25 -6.14
CA PHE A 250 34.72 -9.73 -6.17
C PHE A 250 33.36 -10.35 -6.58
N ILE A 251 32.28 -9.77 -6.06
CA ILE A 251 30.90 -10.17 -6.39
C ILE A 251 30.60 -9.94 -7.88
N PHE A 252 31.03 -8.81 -8.44
CA PHE A 252 30.84 -8.50 -9.85
C PHE A 252 31.66 -9.42 -10.76
N VAL A 253 32.90 -9.75 -10.40
CA VAL A 253 33.73 -10.68 -11.17
C VAL A 253 33.14 -12.10 -11.16
N MET A 254 32.61 -12.55 -10.01
CA MET A 254 31.92 -13.83 -9.92
C MET A 254 30.63 -13.84 -10.75
N TYR A 255 29.83 -12.77 -10.65
CA TYR A 255 28.62 -12.59 -11.44
C TYR A 255 28.93 -12.57 -12.94
N ARG A 256 29.97 -11.83 -13.36
CA ARG A 256 30.42 -11.78 -14.76
C ARG A 256 30.83 -13.15 -15.27
N LYS A 257 31.62 -13.93 -14.52
CA LYS A 257 32.00 -15.30 -14.90
C LYS A 257 30.78 -16.21 -15.05
N PHE A 258 29.82 -16.10 -14.14
CA PHE A 258 28.57 -16.85 -14.21
C PHE A 258 27.74 -16.45 -15.44
N LEU A 259 27.67 -15.15 -15.74
CA LEU A 259 26.94 -14.62 -16.89
C LEU A 259 27.60 -15.04 -18.21
N GLU A 260 28.93 -14.97 -18.30
CA GLU A 260 29.69 -15.48 -19.43
C GLU A 260 29.47 -16.98 -19.62
N PHE A 261 29.45 -17.78 -18.54
CA PHE A 261 29.10 -19.21 -18.59
C PHE A 261 27.68 -19.45 -19.14
N CYS A 262 26.70 -18.71 -18.65
CA CYS A 262 25.31 -18.76 -19.11
C CYS A 262 25.18 -18.38 -20.59
N MET A 263 25.90 -17.35 -21.05
CA MET A 263 25.91 -16.92 -22.44
C MET A 263 26.62 -17.93 -23.37
N HIS A 264 27.76 -18.49 -22.94
CA HIS A 264 28.48 -19.50 -23.73
C HIS A 264 27.70 -20.80 -23.89
N ARG A 265 26.81 -21.09 -22.92
CA ARG A 265 25.99 -22.30 -22.88
C ARG A 265 24.49 -21.96 -22.93
N ALA A 266 24.10 -21.05 -23.83
CA ALA A 266 22.73 -20.53 -23.94
C ALA A 266 21.65 -21.61 -24.08
N TRP A 267 21.96 -22.79 -24.64
CA TRP A 267 20.99 -23.89 -24.70
C TRP A 267 20.65 -24.45 -23.31
N LEU A 268 21.62 -24.53 -22.39
CA LEU A 268 21.36 -24.98 -21.01
C LEU A 268 20.49 -23.96 -20.27
N THR A 269 20.73 -22.66 -20.46
CA THR A 269 19.92 -21.63 -19.81
C THR A 269 18.48 -21.66 -20.28
N VAL A 270 18.25 -21.88 -21.58
CA VAL A 270 16.91 -22.09 -22.15
C VAL A 270 16.25 -23.35 -21.58
N VAL A 271 16.96 -24.47 -21.51
CA VAL A 271 16.43 -25.72 -20.94
C VAL A 271 16.04 -25.54 -19.46
N VAL A 272 16.90 -24.88 -18.67
CA VAL A 272 16.60 -24.60 -17.26
C VAL A 272 15.39 -23.66 -17.13
N LEU A 273 15.26 -22.64 -17.99
CA LEU A 273 14.13 -21.73 -17.99
C LEU A 273 12.81 -22.44 -18.33
N VAL A 274 12.81 -23.30 -19.35
CA VAL A 274 11.63 -24.10 -19.73
C VAL A 274 11.29 -25.10 -18.63
N ALA A 275 12.28 -25.78 -18.05
CA ALA A 275 12.05 -26.70 -16.94
C ALA A 275 11.46 -26.00 -15.71
N ALA A 276 11.96 -24.80 -15.38
CA ALA A 276 11.43 -23.97 -14.29
C ALA A 276 9.99 -23.52 -14.57
N LEU A 277 9.66 -23.14 -15.81
CA LEU A 277 8.30 -22.78 -16.21
C LEU A 277 7.34 -23.97 -16.07
N VAL A 278 7.74 -25.16 -16.53
CA VAL A 278 6.93 -26.39 -16.40
C VAL A 278 6.74 -26.75 -14.92
N ALA A 279 7.79 -26.64 -14.11
CA ALA A 279 7.71 -26.87 -12.67
C ALA A 279 6.76 -25.87 -11.98
N ALA A 280 6.78 -24.60 -12.37
CA ALA A 280 5.88 -23.57 -11.84
C ALA A 280 4.42 -23.84 -12.23
N LEU A 281 4.14 -24.21 -13.49
CA LEU A 281 2.81 -24.59 -13.95
C LEU A 281 2.28 -25.81 -13.21
N TYR A 282 3.13 -26.84 -13.03
CA TYR A 282 2.76 -28.03 -12.26
C TYR A 282 2.48 -27.68 -10.79
N GLY A 283 3.33 -26.87 -10.16
CA GLY A 283 3.12 -26.39 -8.80
C GLY A 283 1.82 -25.61 -8.64
N PHE A 284 1.46 -24.79 -9.62
CA PHE A 284 0.22 -24.00 -9.60
C PHE A 284 -1.04 -24.88 -9.51
N THR A 285 -1.02 -26.08 -10.10
CA THR A 285 -2.15 -27.02 -9.99
C THR A 285 -2.37 -27.56 -8.58
N GLN A 286 -1.36 -27.50 -7.70
CA GLN A 286 -1.44 -27.96 -6.32
C GLN A 286 -1.90 -26.86 -5.35
N VAL A 287 -1.93 -25.60 -5.79
CA VAL A 287 -2.31 -24.47 -4.94
C VAL A 287 -3.83 -24.41 -4.84
N LYS A 288 -4.35 -24.64 -3.64
CA LYS A 288 -5.79 -24.46 -3.36
C LYS A 288 -6.16 -22.99 -3.52
N GLN A 289 -7.15 -22.71 -4.37
CA GLN A 289 -7.66 -21.36 -4.55
C GLN A 289 -8.67 -21.03 -3.44
N SER A 290 -8.47 -19.91 -2.75
CA SER A 290 -9.41 -19.37 -1.77
C SER A 290 -9.49 -17.87 -1.97
N PHE A 291 -10.68 -17.37 -2.28
CA PHE A 291 -10.88 -15.96 -2.63
C PHE A 291 -10.83 -15.03 -1.41
N PHE A 292 -11.39 -15.47 -0.27
CA PHE A 292 -11.25 -14.80 1.01
C PHE A 292 -10.48 -15.67 1.98
N CYS A 293 -9.48 -15.08 2.64
CA CYS A 293 -8.92 -15.67 3.84
C CYS A 293 -9.97 -15.48 4.93
N LEU A 294 -10.61 -16.55 5.40
CA LEU A 294 -11.57 -16.50 6.50
C LEU A 294 -10.85 -15.96 7.75
N TYR A 295 -11.04 -14.67 8.03
CA TYR A 295 -10.58 -14.03 9.26
C TYR A 295 -11.52 -14.40 10.42
N TYR A 296 -11.73 -15.70 10.62
CA TYR A 296 -12.48 -16.26 11.74
C TYR A 296 -11.59 -17.25 12.48
N ALA A 297 -10.60 -16.71 13.19
CA ALA A 297 -9.89 -17.47 14.23
C ALA A 297 -10.53 -17.32 15.62
N TYR A 298 -11.66 -16.62 15.77
CA TYR A 298 -12.35 -16.51 17.06
C TYR A 298 -13.87 -16.31 16.90
N VAL A 299 -14.56 -17.33 16.40
CA VAL A 299 -15.97 -17.55 16.79
C VAL A 299 -16.00 -18.91 17.46
N PRO A 300 -16.19 -19.01 18.79
CA PRO A 300 -16.51 -20.28 19.40
C PRO A 300 -17.80 -20.77 18.74
N SER A 301 -17.76 -22.01 18.25
CA SER A 301 -18.83 -22.73 17.60
C SER A 301 -20.19 -22.45 18.26
N GLY A 302 -20.99 -21.54 17.70
CA GLY A 302 -22.25 -21.16 18.35
C GLY A 302 -23.07 -20.01 17.78
N CYS A 303 -22.58 -19.20 16.83
CA CYS A 303 -23.40 -18.12 16.26
C CYS A 303 -23.40 -18.19 14.73
N LEU A 304 -24.18 -19.14 14.20
CA LEU A 304 -24.75 -19.06 12.86
C LEU A 304 -25.93 -18.08 12.94
N VAL A 305 -25.79 -16.90 12.33
CA VAL A 305 -26.95 -16.10 11.95
C VAL A 305 -26.90 -15.98 10.42
N ALA A 306 -28.02 -16.37 9.82
CA ALA A 306 -28.31 -16.35 8.40
C ALA A 306 -28.37 -14.92 7.84
#